data_AF-A0A966SMR5-F1
#
_entry.id   AF-A0A966SMR5-F1
#
_cell.length_a   1.000
_cell.length_b   1.000
_cell.length_c   1.000
_cell.angle_alpha   90.00
_cell.angle_beta   90.00
_cell.angle_gamma   90.00
#
_symmetry.space_group_name_H-M   'P 1'
#
loop_
_entity.id
_entity.type
_entity.pdbx_description
1 polymer ?
#
loop_
_entity_poly.entity_id
_entity_poly.type
_entity_poly.pdbx_seq_one_letter_code
_entity_poly.pdbx_strand_id
1 'polypeptide(L)'
;GFETVLDDTPATFSTGFPLSQVGLYAGWYDGGVSGPFTREQVEFMPGAIAYHLHSFSAHTLRSADKQWCGPLLAKGATATLGCVEEPYLAGTPDLSVFFHRLTAAGWTFGEAAYAAQGSLSWQTTVVGDPLYHPFGRHPAELHASLLKRHSPLLAWSHLRVVNLNLVKGRTPAEMIGYLNEQAESKTSAVLLEKLGELQLALQKPDLAIEAWDKALASQPTPRQRLRLLFARAEQLTKLDRDKPALADWKQLEELLPESPEKTLAGQRRAATEAKLKAGK
;
A
#
# COMPACT_ATOMS: atom_id res chain seq x y z
N GLY A 1 -4.11 -13.13 -2.96
CA GLY A 1 -3.34 -12.39 -1.96
C GLY A 1 -3.92 -11.02 -1.79
N PHE A 2 -3.25 -10.20 -0.99
CA PHE A 2 -3.41 -8.75 -1.02
C PHE A 2 -2.47 -8.16 -2.07
N GLU A 3 -2.70 -6.93 -2.49
CA GLU A 3 -1.61 -6.13 -3.02
C GLU A 3 -0.61 -5.88 -1.89
N THR A 4 0.67 -6.09 -2.14
CA THR A 4 1.69 -6.07 -1.10
C THR A 4 2.97 -5.48 -1.66
N VAL A 5 3.49 -4.46 -0.96
CA VAL A 5 4.85 -3.97 -1.15
C VAL A 5 5.70 -4.62 -0.08
N LEU A 6 6.73 -5.34 -0.50
CA LEU A 6 7.81 -5.81 0.37
C LEU A 6 9.02 -4.92 0.09
N ASP A 7 9.53 -4.28 1.15
CA ASP A 7 10.78 -3.55 1.13
C ASP A 7 11.78 -4.30 2.00
N ASP A 8 12.80 -4.85 1.36
CA ASP A 8 13.91 -5.58 1.99
C ASP A 8 15.17 -4.73 2.09
N THR A 9 15.07 -3.42 1.82
CA THR A 9 16.19 -2.50 1.96
C THR A 9 16.39 -2.07 3.41
N PRO A 10 17.63 -1.67 3.80
CA PRO A 10 17.91 -1.27 5.19
C PRO A 10 17.20 0.02 5.65
N ALA A 11 16.81 0.89 4.71
CA ALA A 11 16.20 2.18 5.05
C ALA A 11 14.69 2.03 5.21
N THR A 12 14.09 2.83 6.09
CA THR A 12 12.63 2.96 6.12
C THR A 12 12.13 3.66 4.87
N PHE A 13 10.85 3.46 4.52
CA PHE A 13 10.21 4.21 3.45
C PHE A 13 10.44 5.71 3.61
N SER A 14 10.78 6.39 2.52
CA SER A 14 11.00 7.84 2.56
C SER A 14 9.66 8.60 2.66
N THR A 15 9.73 9.90 2.99
CA THR A 15 8.58 10.81 2.90
C THR A 15 8.09 11.03 1.47
N GLY A 16 8.78 10.53 0.44
CA GLY A 16 8.33 10.47 -0.97
C GLY A 16 7.58 9.20 -1.35
N PHE A 17 7.79 8.09 -0.62
CA PHE A 17 7.26 6.78 -0.98
C PHE A 17 5.71 6.77 -1.12
N PRO A 18 5.14 6.40 -2.28
CA PRO A 18 3.73 6.62 -2.59
C PRO A 18 2.81 5.55 -1.95
N LEU A 19 2.79 5.54 -0.61
CA LEU A 19 2.00 4.65 0.23
C LEU A 19 0.50 4.96 0.11
N SER A 20 -0.21 4.23 -0.75
CA SER A 20 -1.63 4.44 -1.05
C SER A 20 -2.55 3.43 -0.35
N GLN A 21 -3.68 3.92 0.16
CA GLN A 21 -4.82 3.11 0.63
C GLN A 21 -4.41 1.88 1.48
N VAL A 22 -3.67 2.14 2.55
CA VAL A 22 -3.06 1.12 3.42
C VAL A 22 -4.13 0.41 4.25
N GLY A 23 -4.22 -0.91 4.11
CA GLY A 23 -5.02 -1.76 4.99
C GLY A 23 -4.21 -2.42 6.12
N LEU A 24 -2.96 -2.80 5.83
CA LEU A 24 -2.05 -3.43 6.80
C LEU A 24 -0.66 -2.82 6.63
N TYR A 25 0.00 -2.48 7.74
CA TYR A 25 1.38 -2.00 7.76
C TYR A 25 2.19 -2.71 8.84
N ALA A 26 3.39 -3.15 8.49
CA ALA A 26 4.41 -3.66 9.39
C ALA A 26 5.75 -3.06 8.98
N GLY A 27 6.39 -2.33 9.89
CA GLY A 27 7.71 -1.72 9.69
C GLY A 27 8.76 -2.25 10.66
N TRP A 28 10.03 -2.00 10.32
CA TRP A 28 11.18 -2.46 11.09
C TRP A 28 12.08 -1.30 11.52
N TYR A 29 12.30 -1.25 12.84
CA TYR A 29 13.28 -0.53 13.63
C TYR A 29 13.74 0.84 13.13
N ASP A 30 13.02 1.87 13.60
CA ASP A 30 13.45 3.26 13.59
C ASP A 30 12.98 3.95 14.88
N GLY A 31 13.81 4.85 15.41
CA GLY A 31 13.67 5.42 16.76
C GLY A 31 12.45 6.35 16.93
N GLY A 32 11.97 6.92 15.84
CA GLY A 32 10.79 7.78 15.82
C GLY A 32 10.03 7.65 14.51
N VAL A 33 8.78 8.12 14.51
CA VAL A 33 7.95 8.14 13.30
C VAL A 33 8.69 8.82 12.16
N SER A 34 8.78 8.13 11.04
CA SER A 34 9.51 8.58 9.87
C SER A 34 8.73 8.31 8.58
N GLY A 35 9.32 8.74 7.47
CA GLY A 35 8.83 8.36 6.16
C GLY A 35 7.42 8.87 5.82
N PRO A 36 6.58 8.05 5.19
CA PRO A 36 5.20 8.39 4.85
C PRO A 36 4.36 8.90 6.01
N PHE A 37 4.68 8.49 7.24
CA PHE A 37 3.89 8.76 8.43
C PHE A 37 4.14 10.15 9.02
N THR A 38 5.15 10.86 8.54
CA THR A 38 5.42 12.28 8.87
C THR A 38 4.55 13.25 8.09
N ARG A 39 3.91 12.80 7.01
CA ARG A 39 3.03 13.63 6.17
C ARG A 39 1.81 14.07 6.94
N GLU A 40 1.22 15.20 6.56
CA GLU A 40 -0.04 15.68 7.14
C GLU A 40 -1.14 14.61 7.04
N GLN A 41 -1.32 14.03 5.85
CA GLN A 41 -2.28 12.97 5.58
C GLN A 41 -1.58 11.67 5.14
N VAL A 42 -2.01 10.57 5.76
CA VAL A 42 -1.67 9.20 5.35
C VAL A 42 -2.94 8.53 4.88
N GLU A 43 -2.88 7.81 3.76
CA GLU A 43 -4.04 7.12 3.20
C GLU A 43 -4.30 5.79 3.92
N PHE A 44 -4.51 5.81 5.23
CA PHE A 44 -5.02 4.64 5.94
C PHE A 44 -6.48 4.39 5.54
N MET A 45 -6.79 3.14 5.16
CA MET A 45 -8.16 2.73 4.91
C MET A 45 -8.91 2.51 6.23
N PRO A 46 -10.24 2.72 6.27
CA PRO A 46 -11.02 2.35 7.44
C PRO A 46 -10.78 0.88 7.84
N GLY A 47 -10.41 0.65 9.10
CA GLY A 47 -9.99 -0.66 9.58
C GLY A 47 -8.48 -0.94 9.50
N ALA A 48 -7.67 0.02 9.05
CA ALA A 48 -6.23 -0.22 8.90
C ALA A 48 -5.56 -0.60 10.22
N ILE A 49 -4.70 -1.63 10.17
CA ILE A 49 -3.85 -2.02 11.30
C ILE A 49 -2.42 -1.66 10.93
N ALA A 50 -1.76 -0.89 11.80
CA ALA A 50 -0.40 -0.42 11.58
C ALA A 50 0.50 -0.76 12.76
N TYR A 51 1.61 -1.43 12.48
CA TYR A 51 2.62 -1.80 13.46
C TYR A 51 3.99 -1.32 12.98
N HIS A 52 4.80 -0.81 13.89
CA HIS A 52 6.21 -0.57 13.65
C HIS A 52 7.02 -1.11 14.81
N LEU A 53 7.98 -1.99 14.51
CA LEU A 53 8.84 -2.56 15.52
C LEU A 53 9.81 -1.48 16.01
N HIS A 54 9.63 -1.03 17.25
CA HIS A 54 10.59 -0.20 17.96
C HIS A 54 10.38 -0.39 19.47
N SER A 55 11.44 -0.34 20.25
CA SER A 55 11.43 -0.61 21.70
C SER A 55 10.47 0.26 22.48
N PHE A 56 10.36 1.53 22.11
CA PHE A 56 9.53 2.52 22.81
C PHE A 56 8.31 2.94 21.97
N SER A 57 7.88 2.09 21.03
CA SER A 57 6.85 2.43 20.04
C SER A 57 5.55 2.94 20.65
N ALA A 58 5.16 2.46 21.85
CA ALA A 58 3.97 2.88 22.58
C ALA A 58 4.26 3.75 23.82
N HIS A 59 5.49 4.22 24.02
CA HIS A 59 5.87 5.00 25.21
C HIS A 59 5.03 6.29 25.37
N THR A 60 4.63 6.92 24.26
CA THR A 60 3.85 8.18 24.25
C THR A 60 2.59 8.08 23.39
N LEU A 61 1.62 7.26 23.78
CA LEU A 61 0.39 7.06 23.00
C LEU A 61 -0.43 8.33 22.69
N ARG A 62 -0.33 9.36 23.53
CA ARG A 62 -1.08 10.62 23.36
C ARG A 62 -0.33 11.67 22.52
N SER A 63 0.89 11.38 22.07
CA SER A 63 1.62 12.26 21.17
C SER A 63 1.35 11.87 19.72
N ALA A 64 1.07 12.86 18.87
CA ALA A 64 0.82 12.66 17.45
C ALA A 64 2.10 12.61 16.60
N ASP A 65 3.26 12.86 17.19
CA ASP A 65 4.52 13.13 16.52
C ASP A 65 5.76 12.44 17.14
N LYS A 66 5.62 11.78 18.30
CA LYS A 66 6.71 11.06 18.97
C LYS A 66 6.48 9.55 18.96
N GLN A 67 7.56 8.79 18.81
CA GLN A 67 7.53 7.32 18.74
C GLN A 67 6.67 6.83 17.57
N TRP A 68 5.89 5.76 17.71
CA TRP A 68 5.18 5.13 16.58
C TRP A 68 3.68 4.98 16.78
N CYS A 69 3.22 4.38 17.87
CA CYS A 69 1.80 4.05 18.04
C CYS A 69 0.92 5.31 18.07
N GLY A 70 1.33 6.35 18.81
CA GLY A 70 0.60 7.63 18.87
C GLY A 70 0.47 8.30 17.50
N PRO A 71 1.58 8.52 16.76
CA PRO A 71 1.54 9.04 15.39
C PRO A 71 0.70 8.20 14.43
N LEU A 72 0.84 6.86 14.43
CA LEU A 72 0.04 5.99 13.55
C LEU A 72 -1.46 6.15 13.80
N LEU A 73 -1.88 6.20 15.08
CA LEU A 73 -3.27 6.44 15.48
C LEU A 73 -3.73 7.85 15.06
N ALA A 74 -2.91 8.87 15.30
CA ALA A 74 -3.21 10.26 14.92
C ALA A 74 -3.35 10.44 13.40
N LYS A 75 -2.69 9.59 12.60
CA LYS A 75 -2.81 9.55 11.13
C LYS A 75 -3.97 8.70 10.62
N GLY A 76 -4.72 8.03 11.49
CA GLY A 76 -5.95 7.32 11.14
C GLY A 76 -5.86 5.79 11.10
N ALA A 77 -4.77 5.20 11.62
CA ALA A 77 -4.77 3.75 11.86
C ALA A 77 -5.89 3.40 12.85
N THR A 78 -6.65 2.34 12.56
CA THR A 78 -7.75 1.87 13.43
C THR A 78 -7.22 1.10 14.63
N ALA A 79 -6.14 0.36 14.46
CA ALA A 79 -5.51 -0.38 15.54
C ALA A 79 -3.99 -0.42 15.40
N THR A 80 -3.30 -0.52 16.53
CA THR A 80 -1.85 -0.69 16.63
C THR A 80 -1.50 -1.47 17.88
N LEU A 81 -0.26 -1.92 17.96
CA LEU A 81 0.33 -2.56 19.12
C LEU A 81 1.79 -2.15 19.24
N GLY A 82 2.31 -2.05 20.45
CA GLY A 82 3.67 -1.55 20.67
C GLY A 82 4.14 -1.69 22.11
N CYS A 83 5.42 -1.41 22.34
CA CYS A 83 6.05 -1.58 23.65
C CYS A 83 6.22 -0.21 24.33
N VAL A 84 5.88 -0.14 25.62
CA VAL A 84 6.05 1.08 26.42
C VAL A 84 7.51 1.26 26.84
N GLU A 85 8.19 0.15 27.12
CA GLU A 85 9.59 0.07 27.52
C GLU A 85 10.32 -1.00 26.72
N GLU A 86 11.65 -0.98 26.79
CA GLU A 86 12.58 -1.84 26.03
C GLU A 86 12.27 -3.34 26.17
N PRO A 87 11.70 -3.99 25.13
CA PRO A 87 11.29 -5.39 25.18
C PRO A 87 12.42 -6.38 24.88
N TYR A 88 13.55 -5.91 24.32
CA TYR A 88 14.39 -6.70 23.43
C TYR A 88 13.58 -7.34 22.29
N LEU A 89 14.26 -7.93 21.31
CA LEU A 89 13.55 -8.55 20.18
C LEU A 89 12.60 -9.68 20.64
N ALA A 90 12.98 -10.47 21.65
CA ALA A 90 12.19 -11.59 22.16
C ALA A 90 10.89 -11.15 22.87
N GLY A 91 10.82 -9.91 23.37
CA GLY A 91 9.60 -9.36 23.97
C GLY A 91 8.68 -8.69 22.94
N THR A 92 9.12 -8.53 21.69
CA THR A 92 8.27 -7.97 20.63
C THR A 92 7.26 -8.99 20.10
N PRO A 93 6.11 -8.56 19.58
CA PRO A 93 5.10 -9.46 19.04
C PRO A 93 5.58 -10.19 17.79
N ASP A 94 5.33 -11.50 17.70
CA ASP A 94 5.58 -12.28 16.49
C ASP A 94 4.55 -11.91 15.41
N LEU A 95 4.99 -11.13 14.43
CA LEU A 95 4.12 -10.66 13.35
C LEU A 95 3.63 -11.77 12.43
N SER A 96 4.39 -12.87 12.28
CA SER A 96 3.95 -14.01 11.49
C SER A 96 2.74 -14.67 12.15
N VAL A 97 2.81 -14.86 13.47
CA VAL A 97 1.66 -15.35 14.26
C VAL A 97 0.52 -14.35 14.21
N PHE A 98 0.78 -13.06 14.45
CA PHE A 98 -0.25 -12.01 14.44
C PHE A 98 -1.03 -11.99 13.12
N PHE A 99 -0.34 -11.86 11.98
CA PHE A 99 -1.00 -11.77 10.68
C PHE A 99 -1.67 -13.08 10.28
N HIS A 100 -1.08 -14.23 10.61
CA HIS A 100 -1.73 -15.51 10.35
C HIS A 100 -3.04 -15.66 11.13
N ARG A 101 -3.04 -15.35 12.43
CA ARG A 101 -4.24 -15.42 13.28
C ARG A 101 -5.31 -14.44 12.83
N LEU A 102 -4.93 -13.19 12.56
CA LEU A 102 -5.84 -12.17 12.10
C LEU A 102 -6.45 -12.53 10.73
N THR A 103 -5.64 -12.94 9.75
CA THR A 103 -6.10 -13.06 8.36
C THR A 103 -6.58 -14.45 7.96
N ALA A 104 -5.77 -15.49 8.19
CA ALA A 104 -6.05 -16.84 7.72
C ALA A 104 -6.93 -17.61 8.70
N ALA A 105 -6.69 -17.44 10.00
CA ALA A 105 -7.50 -18.07 11.03
C ALA A 105 -8.78 -17.28 11.36
N GLY A 106 -8.87 -16.01 10.92
CA GLY A 106 -10.04 -15.15 11.16
C GLY A 106 -10.29 -14.96 12.65
N TRP A 107 -9.26 -14.57 13.39
CA TRP A 107 -9.39 -14.20 14.80
C TRP A 107 -9.69 -12.70 14.90
N THR A 108 -10.25 -12.30 16.04
CA THR A 108 -10.39 -10.88 16.38
C THR A 108 -9.00 -10.25 16.59
N PHE A 109 -8.93 -8.92 16.50
CA PHE A 109 -7.70 -8.17 16.72
C PHE A 109 -7.10 -8.46 18.10
N GLY A 110 -7.92 -8.50 19.15
CA GLY A 110 -7.46 -8.81 20.51
C GLY A 110 -6.87 -10.21 20.62
N GLU A 111 -7.56 -11.22 20.10
CA GLU A 111 -7.09 -12.62 20.11
C GLU A 111 -5.77 -12.77 19.34
N ALA A 112 -5.67 -12.19 18.14
CA ALA A 112 -4.46 -12.22 17.34
C ALA A 112 -3.29 -11.49 18.03
N ALA A 113 -3.56 -10.33 18.63
CA ALA A 113 -2.55 -9.53 19.33
C ALA A 113 -1.97 -10.24 20.56
N TYR A 114 -2.82 -10.92 21.34
CA TYR A 114 -2.38 -11.69 22.51
C TYR A 114 -1.66 -12.99 22.12
N ALA A 115 -2.14 -13.68 21.10
CA ALA A 115 -1.50 -14.91 20.62
C ALA A 115 -0.10 -14.69 20.05
N ALA A 116 0.18 -13.48 19.57
CA ALA A 116 1.48 -13.08 19.05
C ALA A 116 2.49 -12.68 20.14
N GLN A 117 2.10 -12.61 21.42
CA GLN A 117 3.02 -12.21 22.49
C GLN A 117 3.88 -13.39 22.96
N GLY A 118 5.19 -13.19 23.03
CA GLY A 118 6.11 -14.11 23.71
C GLY A 118 6.04 -14.02 25.24
N SER A 119 5.55 -12.90 25.78
CA SER A 119 5.38 -12.65 27.22
C SER A 119 4.17 -11.78 27.50
N LEU A 120 3.26 -12.26 28.35
CA LEU A 120 2.05 -11.52 28.74
C LEU A 120 2.26 -10.55 29.91
N SER A 121 3.34 -10.72 30.68
CA SER A 121 3.67 -9.84 31.81
C SER A 121 4.55 -8.65 31.42
N TRP A 122 4.85 -8.50 30.12
CA TRP A 122 5.60 -7.35 29.61
C TRP A 122 4.69 -6.16 29.31
N GLN A 123 5.28 -4.96 29.24
CA GLN A 123 4.57 -3.70 28.98
C GLN A 123 4.21 -3.49 27.49
N THR A 124 3.70 -4.54 26.83
CA THR A 124 3.14 -4.43 25.48
C THR A 124 1.73 -3.86 25.58
N THR A 125 1.47 -2.78 24.85
CA THR A 125 0.16 -2.16 24.75
C THR A 125 -0.50 -2.50 23.43
N VAL A 126 -1.76 -2.93 23.49
CA VAL A 126 -2.62 -3.20 22.34
C VAL A 126 -3.70 -2.12 22.30
N VAL A 127 -3.77 -1.35 21.21
CA VAL A 127 -4.69 -0.22 21.06
C VAL A 127 -5.63 -0.47 19.89
N GLY A 128 -6.92 -0.53 20.17
CA GLY A 128 -7.99 -0.79 19.19
C GLY A 128 -9.17 -1.48 19.86
N ASP A 129 -10.26 -1.67 19.12
CA ASP A 129 -11.38 -2.50 19.59
C ASP A 129 -10.93 -3.98 19.59
N PRO A 130 -10.90 -4.68 20.75
CA PRO A 130 -10.47 -6.07 20.80
C PRO A 130 -11.39 -7.00 19.99
N LEU A 131 -12.66 -6.64 19.77
CA LEU A 131 -13.61 -7.37 18.95
C LEU A 131 -13.53 -7.00 17.45
N TYR A 132 -12.62 -6.09 17.07
CA TYR A 132 -12.41 -5.77 15.66
C TYR A 132 -12.03 -7.02 14.88
N HIS A 133 -12.85 -7.40 13.91
CA HIS A 133 -12.78 -8.70 13.26
C HIS A 133 -12.81 -8.59 11.72
N PRO A 134 -11.74 -8.04 11.08
CA PRO A 134 -11.73 -7.73 9.65
C PRO A 134 -11.88 -8.92 8.72
N PHE A 135 -11.51 -10.12 9.17
CA PHE A 135 -11.49 -11.34 8.35
C PHE A 135 -12.48 -12.41 8.84
N GLY A 136 -13.45 -12.03 9.66
CA GLY A 136 -14.43 -12.97 10.25
C GLY A 136 -15.54 -13.43 9.33
N ARG A 137 -15.65 -12.85 8.12
CA ARG A 137 -16.64 -13.26 7.12
C ARG A 137 -15.96 -13.92 5.94
N HIS A 138 -16.63 -14.91 5.37
CA HIS A 138 -16.14 -15.55 4.16
C HIS A 138 -16.04 -14.52 3.01
N PRO A 139 -14.95 -14.49 2.22
CA PRO A 139 -14.75 -13.48 1.18
C PRO A 139 -15.91 -13.37 0.17
N ALA A 140 -16.55 -14.50 -0.17
CA ALA A 140 -17.70 -14.50 -1.09
C ALA A 140 -18.92 -13.78 -0.51
N GLU A 141 -19.19 -13.92 0.79
CA GLU A 141 -20.29 -13.23 1.47
C GLU A 141 -20.02 -11.73 1.55
N LEU A 142 -18.77 -11.34 1.84
CA LEU A 142 -18.36 -9.95 1.84
C LEU A 142 -18.52 -9.34 0.44
N HIS A 143 -18.10 -10.05 -0.61
CA HIS A 143 -18.26 -9.62 -2.00
C HIS A 143 -19.73 -9.39 -2.35
N ALA A 144 -20.61 -10.37 -2.07
CA ALA A 144 -22.05 -10.25 -2.31
C ALA A 144 -22.67 -9.06 -1.55
N SER A 145 -22.22 -8.82 -0.31
CA SER A 145 -22.66 -7.66 0.49
C SER A 145 -22.22 -6.33 -0.10
N LEU A 146 -20.99 -6.24 -0.63
CA LEU A 146 -20.47 -5.04 -1.29
C LEU A 146 -21.23 -4.75 -2.59
N LEU A 147 -21.49 -5.79 -3.38
CA LEU A 147 -22.27 -5.71 -4.62
C LEU A 147 -23.68 -5.20 -4.34
N LYS A 148 -24.39 -5.81 -3.38
CA LYS A 148 -25.77 -5.42 -3.02
C LYS A 148 -25.87 -3.95 -2.59
N ARG A 149 -24.83 -3.42 -1.95
CA ARG A 149 -24.80 -2.04 -1.43
C ARG A 149 -24.16 -1.05 -2.40
N HIS A 150 -23.77 -1.48 -3.61
CA HIS A 150 -23.07 -0.64 -4.59
C HIS A 150 -21.86 0.07 -3.95
N SER A 151 -21.10 -0.66 -3.12
CA SER A 151 -20.03 -0.07 -2.34
C SER A 151 -18.85 0.33 -3.22
N PRO A 152 -18.23 1.51 -3.01
CA PRO A 152 -17.00 1.88 -3.70
C PRO A 152 -15.83 0.93 -3.40
N LEU A 153 -15.92 0.11 -2.35
CA LEU A 153 -14.92 -0.90 -1.99
C LEU A 153 -15.02 -2.18 -2.83
N LEU A 154 -16.00 -2.28 -3.73
CA LEU A 154 -16.16 -3.45 -4.60
C LEU A 154 -14.92 -3.67 -5.49
N ALA A 155 -14.28 -2.59 -5.95
CA ALA A 155 -13.02 -2.65 -6.67
C ALA A 155 -11.91 -3.42 -5.90
N TRP A 156 -11.76 -3.15 -4.60
CA TRP A 156 -10.81 -3.87 -3.74
C TRP A 156 -11.16 -5.36 -3.59
N SER A 157 -12.45 -5.69 -3.59
CA SER A 157 -12.91 -7.08 -3.57
C SER A 157 -12.51 -7.83 -4.84
N HIS A 158 -12.75 -7.24 -6.02
CA HIS A 158 -12.30 -7.81 -7.30
C HIS A 158 -10.78 -7.94 -7.39
N LEU A 159 -10.04 -6.92 -6.94
CA LEU A 159 -8.56 -6.98 -6.89
C LEU A 159 -8.07 -8.15 -6.04
N ARG A 160 -8.68 -8.39 -4.88
CA ARG A 160 -8.36 -9.54 -4.03
C ARG A 160 -8.65 -10.87 -4.73
N VAL A 161 -9.73 -10.97 -5.50
CA VAL A 161 -10.05 -12.16 -6.31
C VAL A 161 -8.96 -12.41 -7.33
N VAL A 162 -8.54 -11.38 -8.09
CA VAL A 162 -7.43 -11.47 -9.04
C VAL A 162 -6.17 -12.00 -8.36
N ASN A 163 -5.75 -11.36 -7.27
CA ASN A 163 -4.52 -11.73 -6.58
C ASN A 163 -4.57 -13.13 -5.97
N LEU A 164 -5.73 -13.59 -5.50
CA LEU A 164 -5.86 -14.96 -4.95
C LEU A 164 -5.74 -16.00 -6.06
N ASN A 165 -6.30 -15.72 -7.24
CA ASN A 165 -6.24 -16.64 -8.36
C ASN A 165 -4.85 -16.71 -8.99
N LEU A 166 -4.12 -15.59 -9.08
CA LEU A 166 -2.72 -15.58 -9.52
C LEU A 166 -1.84 -16.46 -8.62
N VAL A 167 -1.98 -16.35 -7.29
CA VAL A 167 -1.27 -17.21 -6.32
C VAL A 167 -1.64 -18.69 -6.49
N LYS A 168 -2.88 -18.99 -6.91
CA LYS A 168 -3.34 -20.36 -7.21
C LYS A 168 -2.91 -20.86 -8.60
N GLY A 169 -2.07 -20.11 -9.32
CA GLY A 169 -1.52 -20.51 -10.62
C GLY A 169 -2.37 -20.14 -11.83
N ARG A 170 -3.42 -19.32 -11.67
CA ARG A 170 -4.11 -18.73 -12.83
C ARG A 170 -3.20 -17.74 -13.53
N THR A 171 -3.33 -17.68 -14.84
CA THR A 171 -2.51 -16.83 -15.70
C THR A 171 -2.96 -15.36 -15.66
N PRO A 172 -2.08 -14.40 -15.94
CA PRO A 172 -2.48 -13.00 -16.13
C PRO A 172 -3.56 -12.82 -17.20
N ALA A 173 -3.53 -13.64 -18.26
CA ALA A 173 -4.53 -13.58 -19.34
C ALA A 173 -5.94 -13.94 -18.86
N GLU A 174 -6.08 -15.00 -18.06
CA GLU A 174 -7.37 -15.35 -17.44
C GLU A 174 -7.88 -14.23 -16.53
N MET A 175 -6.99 -13.58 -15.77
CA MET A 175 -7.37 -12.49 -14.87
C MET A 175 -7.73 -11.19 -15.60
N ILE A 176 -7.09 -10.91 -16.74
CA ILE A 176 -7.52 -9.84 -17.64
C ILE A 176 -8.93 -10.13 -18.17
N GLY A 177 -9.21 -11.37 -18.58
CA GLY A 177 -10.55 -11.81 -18.99
C GLY A 177 -11.59 -11.54 -17.90
N TYR A 178 -11.31 -11.98 -16.68
CA TYR A 178 -12.15 -11.71 -15.52
C TYR A 178 -12.41 -10.21 -15.29
N LEU A 179 -11.36 -9.38 -15.30
CA LEU A 179 -11.49 -7.94 -15.07
C LEU A 179 -12.32 -7.26 -16.16
N ASN A 180 -12.20 -7.67 -17.42
CA ASN A 180 -12.97 -7.10 -18.53
C ASN A 180 -14.48 -7.35 -18.43
N GLU A 181 -14.89 -8.38 -17.69
CA GLU A 181 -16.29 -8.68 -17.41
C GLU A 181 -16.88 -7.83 -16.27
N GLN A 182 -16.05 -7.20 -15.43
CA GLN A 182 -16.52 -6.41 -14.30
C GLN A 182 -16.83 -4.97 -14.70
N ALA A 183 -17.95 -4.43 -14.24
CA ALA A 183 -18.38 -3.06 -14.56
C ALA A 183 -17.41 -2.02 -13.96
N GLU A 184 -16.90 -2.30 -12.78
CA GLU A 184 -16.00 -1.46 -11.98
C GLU A 184 -14.65 -1.26 -12.67
N SER A 185 -14.22 -2.21 -13.50
CA SER A 185 -12.96 -2.11 -14.25
C SER A 185 -12.94 -0.98 -15.28
N LYS A 186 -14.10 -0.38 -15.59
CA LYS A 186 -14.21 0.74 -16.53
C LYS A 186 -13.87 2.09 -15.88
N THR A 187 -14.04 2.20 -14.56
CA THR A 187 -13.99 3.48 -13.83
C THR A 187 -13.15 3.44 -12.56
N SER A 188 -12.71 2.26 -12.12
CA SER A 188 -11.89 2.14 -10.92
C SER A 188 -10.41 2.27 -11.24
N ALA A 189 -9.77 3.32 -10.73
CA ALA A 189 -8.31 3.47 -10.83
C ALA A 189 -7.56 2.26 -10.23
N VAL A 190 -8.07 1.65 -9.16
CA VAL A 190 -7.50 0.44 -8.53
C VAL A 190 -7.48 -0.75 -9.49
N LEU A 191 -8.59 -1.03 -10.17
CA LEU A 191 -8.65 -2.15 -11.11
C LEU A 191 -7.90 -1.86 -12.41
N LEU A 192 -7.91 -0.61 -12.87
CA LEU A 192 -7.19 -0.18 -14.06
C LEU A 192 -5.66 -0.20 -13.84
N GLU A 193 -5.18 0.15 -12.65
CA GLU A 193 -3.77 -0.02 -12.26
C GLU A 193 -3.36 -1.49 -12.37
N LYS A 194 -4.15 -2.38 -11.76
CA LYS A 194 -3.90 -3.83 -11.83
C LYS A 194 -3.95 -4.38 -13.25
N LEU A 195 -4.92 -3.92 -14.04
CA LEU A 195 -5.03 -4.30 -15.44
C LEU A 195 -3.74 -3.95 -16.19
N GLY A 196 -3.18 -2.76 -15.96
CA GLY A 196 -1.92 -2.36 -16.58
C GLY A 196 -0.74 -3.25 -16.17
N GLU A 197 -0.64 -3.62 -14.89
CA GLU A 197 0.37 -4.57 -14.40
C GLU A 197 0.25 -5.94 -15.09
N LEU A 198 -0.97 -6.47 -15.23
CA LEU A 198 -1.22 -7.76 -15.87
C LEU A 198 -0.89 -7.72 -17.37
N GLN A 199 -1.20 -6.62 -18.06
CA GLN A 199 -0.83 -6.44 -19.47
C GLN A 199 0.68 -6.39 -19.64
N LEU A 200 1.39 -5.70 -18.74
CA LEU A 200 2.84 -5.65 -18.76
C LEU A 200 3.45 -7.04 -18.50
N ALA A 201 2.87 -7.84 -17.60
CA ALA A 201 3.28 -9.23 -17.36
C ALA A 201 3.12 -10.12 -18.61
N LEU A 202 2.21 -9.78 -19.52
CA LEU A 202 2.06 -10.41 -20.84
C LEU A 202 2.90 -9.76 -21.94
N GLN A 203 3.85 -8.88 -21.58
CA GLN A 203 4.68 -8.13 -22.51
C GLN A 203 3.87 -7.27 -23.50
N LYS A 204 2.74 -6.71 -23.05
CA LYS A 204 1.88 -5.80 -23.83
C LYS A 204 1.95 -4.37 -23.26
N PRO A 205 3.08 -3.67 -23.43
CA PRO A 205 3.31 -2.39 -22.76
C PRO A 205 2.39 -1.27 -23.24
N ASP A 206 1.91 -1.31 -24.49
CA ASP A 206 0.94 -0.36 -25.01
C ASP A 206 -0.40 -0.43 -24.30
N LEU A 207 -0.90 -1.65 -24.08
CA LEU A 207 -2.14 -1.87 -23.34
C LEU A 207 -1.97 -1.53 -21.85
N ALA A 208 -0.77 -1.72 -21.31
CA ALA A 208 -0.47 -1.29 -19.95
C ALA A 208 -0.57 0.23 -19.80
N ILE A 209 0.04 0.98 -20.71
CA ILE A 209 -0.04 2.45 -20.75
C ILE A 209 -1.49 2.91 -20.91
N GLU A 210 -2.25 2.31 -21.82
CA GLU A 210 -3.68 2.66 -22.02
C GLU A 210 -4.50 2.44 -20.74
N ALA A 211 -4.26 1.35 -20.01
CA ALA A 211 -4.92 1.08 -18.75
C ALA A 211 -4.55 2.13 -17.69
N TRP A 212 -3.27 2.52 -17.59
CA TRP A 212 -2.83 3.56 -16.65
C TRP A 212 -3.30 4.97 -17.03
N ASP A 213 -3.45 5.27 -18.33
CA ASP A 213 -4.08 6.51 -18.80
C ASP A 213 -5.52 6.61 -18.29
N LYS A 214 -6.30 5.53 -18.48
CA LYS A 214 -7.67 5.44 -17.96
C LYS A 214 -7.69 5.52 -16.42
N ALA A 215 -6.73 4.88 -15.75
CA ALA A 215 -6.62 4.94 -14.29
C ALA A 215 -6.38 6.38 -13.81
N LEU A 216 -5.46 7.12 -14.44
CA LEU A 216 -5.15 8.52 -14.11
C LEU A 216 -6.31 9.47 -14.37
N ALA A 217 -7.16 9.17 -15.37
CA ALA A 217 -8.41 9.88 -15.65
C ALA A 217 -9.53 9.53 -14.66
N SER A 218 -9.44 8.39 -13.98
CA SER A 218 -10.46 7.86 -13.05
C SER A 218 -10.31 8.36 -11.61
N GLN A 219 -9.77 9.57 -11.42
CA GLN A 219 -9.58 10.23 -10.11
C GLN A 219 -8.92 9.34 -9.03
N PRO A 220 -7.72 8.79 -9.27
CA PRO A 220 -6.96 8.06 -8.25
C PRO A 220 -6.64 8.95 -7.06
N THR A 221 -6.41 8.33 -5.90
CA THR A 221 -5.93 9.04 -4.72
C THR A 221 -4.57 9.71 -5.00
N PRO A 222 -4.17 10.76 -4.25
CA PRO A 222 -2.87 11.40 -4.46
C PRO A 222 -1.69 10.43 -4.44
N ARG A 223 -1.69 9.43 -3.53
CA ARG A 223 -0.61 8.45 -3.47
C ARG A 223 -0.69 7.43 -4.61
N GLN A 224 -1.90 6.99 -4.98
CA GLN A 224 -2.09 6.10 -6.13
C GLN A 224 -1.69 6.77 -7.46
N ARG A 225 -1.98 8.07 -7.61
CA ARG A 225 -1.56 8.86 -8.77
C ARG A 225 -0.05 8.83 -8.96
N LEU A 226 0.72 8.98 -7.87
CA LEU A 226 2.18 8.91 -7.94
C LEU A 226 2.66 7.54 -8.42
N ARG A 227 2.09 6.43 -7.92
CA ARG A 227 2.40 5.08 -8.40
C ARG A 227 2.13 4.91 -9.89
N LEU A 228 0.95 5.34 -10.34
CA LEU A 228 0.55 5.28 -11.75
C LEU A 228 1.47 6.12 -12.65
N LEU A 229 1.85 7.32 -12.21
CA LEU A 229 2.78 8.17 -12.94
C LEU A 229 4.17 7.54 -13.02
N PHE A 230 4.70 6.97 -11.94
CA PHE A 230 5.97 6.26 -11.97
C PHE A 230 5.93 5.09 -12.96
N ALA A 231 4.92 4.21 -12.85
CA ALA A 231 4.78 3.05 -13.72
C ALA A 231 4.68 3.46 -15.21
N ARG A 232 3.84 4.46 -15.50
CA ARG A 232 3.65 4.96 -16.87
C ARG A 232 4.90 5.65 -17.41
N ALA A 233 5.53 6.53 -16.63
CA ALA A 233 6.73 7.26 -17.05
C ALA A 233 7.88 6.32 -17.38
N GLU A 234 8.15 5.33 -16.51
CA GLU A 234 9.17 4.31 -16.77
C GLU A 234 8.91 3.54 -18.05
N GLN A 235 7.66 3.12 -18.27
CA GLN A 235 7.31 2.35 -19.45
C GLN A 235 7.37 3.18 -20.73
N LEU A 236 6.95 4.44 -20.69
CA LEU A 236 7.09 5.37 -21.79
C LEU A 236 8.56 5.63 -22.13
N THR A 237 9.42 5.80 -21.13
CA THR A 237 10.88 5.93 -21.32
C THR A 237 11.47 4.68 -21.97
N LYS A 238 11.07 3.47 -21.55
CA LYS A 238 11.53 2.21 -22.18
C LYS A 238 11.10 2.06 -23.64
N LEU A 239 9.99 2.69 -24.04
CA LEU A 239 9.48 2.68 -25.40
C LEU A 239 9.94 3.90 -26.24
N ASP A 240 10.91 4.67 -25.75
CA ASP A 240 11.39 5.90 -26.39
C ASP A 240 10.30 6.95 -26.66
N ARG A 241 9.20 6.91 -25.89
CA ARG A 241 8.11 7.90 -25.94
C ARG A 241 8.44 9.09 -25.05
N ASP A 242 9.49 9.80 -25.43
CA ASP A 242 10.14 10.78 -24.55
C ASP A 242 9.24 11.98 -24.19
N LYS A 243 8.37 12.43 -25.10
CA LYS A 243 7.47 13.57 -24.84
C LYS A 243 6.46 13.29 -23.71
N PRO A 244 5.63 12.23 -23.77
CA PRO A 244 4.73 11.91 -22.66
C PRO A 244 5.48 11.45 -21.42
N ALA A 245 6.62 10.75 -21.53
CA ALA A 245 7.43 10.41 -20.37
C ALA A 245 7.92 11.67 -19.62
N LEU A 246 8.35 12.69 -20.37
CA LEU A 246 8.78 13.96 -19.79
C LEU A 246 7.66 14.68 -19.03
N ALA A 247 6.42 14.61 -19.52
CA ALA A 247 5.27 15.19 -18.82
C ALA A 247 5.05 14.53 -17.46
N ASP A 248 5.17 13.20 -17.39
CA ASP A 248 5.01 12.45 -16.14
C ASP A 248 6.14 12.73 -15.16
N TRP A 249 7.40 12.76 -15.63
CA TRP A 249 8.55 13.08 -14.78
C TRP A 249 8.45 14.49 -14.18
N LYS A 250 7.96 15.47 -14.96
CA LYS A 250 7.68 16.82 -14.46
C LYS A 250 6.61 16.82 -13.38
N GLN A 251 5.50 16.12 -13.63
CA GLN A 251 4.41 16.05 -12.67
C GLN A 251 4.83 15.35 -11.38
N LEU A 252 5.65 14.30 -11.46
CA LEU A 252 6.22 13.61 -10.30
C LEU A 252 7.11 14.54 -9.47
N GLU A 253 8.05 15.26 -10.11
CA GLU A 253 8.93 16.21 -9.42
C GLU A 253 8.14 17.33 -8.72
N GLU A 254 7.03 17.78 -9.31
CA GLU A 254 6.16 18.81 -8.74
C GLU A 254 5.34 18.30 -7.55
N LEU A 255 4.82 17.07 -7.63
CA LEU A 255 3.93 16.49 -6.60
C LEU A 255 4.67 15.85 -5.42
N LEU A 256 5.94 15.48 -5.58
CA LEU A 256 6.72 14.82 -4.53
C LEU A 256 7.32 15.84 -3.56
N PRO A 257 7.31 15.55 -2.24
CA PRO A 257 8.10 16.30 -1.28
C PRO A 257 9.60 16.01 -1.49
N GLU A 258 10.47 16.81 -0.87
CA GLU A 258 11.91 16.53 -0.85
C GLU A 258 12.18 15.11 -0.34
N SER A 259 12.69 14.26 -1.25
CA SER A 259 12.80 12.82 -1.05
C SER A 259 13.65 12.18 -2.17
N PRO A 260 14.17 10.96 -1.98
CA PRO A 260 14.87 10.21 -3.02
C PRO A 260 14.04 10.06 -4.31
N GLU A 261 12.72 9.88 -4.19
CA GLU A 261 11.78 9.76 -5.29
C GLU A 261 11.70 11.06 -6.11
N LYS A 262 11.70 12.22 -5.45
CA LYS A 262 11.75 13.52 -6.14
C LYS A 262 13.07 13.71 -6.87
N THR A 263 14.18 13.36 -6.22
CA THR A 263 15.51 13.41 -6.85
C THR A 263 15.56 12.52 -8.09
N LEU A 264 15.04 11.29 -8.01
CA LEU A 264 14.94 10.36 -9.13
C LEU A 264 14.09 10.95 -10.27
N ALA A 265 12.91 11.49 -9.96
CA ALA A 265 12.04 12.11 -10.96
C ALA A 265 12.75 13.27 -11.68
N GLY A 266 13.44 14.14 -10.94
CA GLY A 266 14.22 15.25 -11.52
C GLY A 266 15.39 14.78 -12.40
N GLN A 267 16.11 13.74 -11.99
CA GLN A 267 17.17 13.13 -12.81
C GLN A 267 16.61 12.53 -14.11
N ARG A 268 15.50 11.79 -14.03
CA ARG A 268 14.82 11.20 -15.20
C ARG A 268 14.28 12.28 -16.14
N ARG A 269 13.70 13.35 -15.58
CA ARG A 269 13.27 14.53 -16.34
C ARG A 269 14.44 15.14 -17.12
N ALA A 270 15.54 15.45 -16.44
CA ALA A 270 16.71 16.09 -17.06
C ALA A 270 17.32 15.21 -18.17
N ALA A 271 17.43 13.90 -17.94
CA ALA A 271 17.91 12.95 -18.95
C ALA A 271 16.99 12.92 -20.19
N THR A 272 15.67 12.91 -19.97
CA THR A 272 14.69 12.91 -21.07
C THR A 272 14.71 14.22 -21.85
N GLU A 273 14.87 15.37 -21.18
CA GLU A 273 15.04 16.68 -21.84
C GLU A 273 16.31 16.75 -22.69
N ALA A 274 17.43 16.22 -22.19
CA ALA A 274 18.69 16.18 -22.94
C ALA A 274 18.55 15.31 -24.21
N LYS A 275 17.91 14.14 -24.10
CA LYS A 275 17.64 13.25 -25.23
C LYS A 275 16.77 13.93 -26.30
N LEU A 276 15.70 14.60 -25.91
CA LEU A 276 14.82 15.35 -26.82
C LEU A 276 15.51 16.54 -27.49
N LYS A 277 16.51 17.16 -26.84
CA LYS A 277 17.33 18.22 -27.44
C LYS A 277 18.35 17.67 -28.44
N ALA A 278 18.94 16.51 -28.17
CA ALA A 278 19.93 15.88 -29.04
C ALA A 278 19.33 15.22 -30.30
N GLY A 279 18.05 14.84 -30.26
CA GLY A 279 17.32 14.29 -31.41
C GLY A 279 16.66 15.33 -32.33
N LYS A 280 16.87 16.63 -32.07
CA LYS A 280 16.47 17.74 -32.94
C LYS A 280 17.67 18.27 -33.70
#